data_AF-V5YPJ2-F1
#
_entry.id   AF-V5YPJ2-F1
#
_cell.length_a   1.000
_cell.length_b   1.000
_cell.length_c   1.000
_cell.angle_alpha   90.00
_cell.angle_beta   90.00
_cell.angle_gamma   90.00
#
_symmetry.space_group_name_H-M   'P 1'
#
loop_
_entity.id
_entity.type
_entity.pdbx_description
1 polymer ?
#
loop_
_entity_poly.entity_id
_entity_poly.type
_entity_poly.pdbx_seq_one_letter_code
_entity_poly.pdbx_strand_id
1 'polypeptide(L)'
;MRQYVRVLSLQESEMPDYVDRGRFILRPTLPTDPQELQALRERNNPHNQAVGHFTGRCMHCGSDDLWDDNLAYGCNSCGALLSTN
;
A
#
# COMPACT_ATOMS: atom_id res chain seq x y z
N MET A 1 -9.71 26.19 45.61
CA MET A 1 -10.66 25.93 44.51
C MET A 1 -9.85 25.54 43.27
N ARG A 2 -9.79 24.25 42.91
CA ARG A 2 -9.13 23.77 41.70
C ARG A 2 -10.21 23.21 40.79
N GLN A 3 -10.49 23.94 39.70
CA GLN A 3 -11.36 23.49 38.63
C GLN A 3 -10.60 22.41 37.84
N TYR A 4 -11.09 21.18 37.88
CA TYR A 4 -10.64 20.12 36.99
C TYR A 4 -11.38 20.30 35.66
N VAL A 5 -10.64 20.63 34.60
CA VAL A 5 -11.16 20.77 33.25
C VAL A 5 -11.50 19.37 32.72
N ARG A 6 -12.78 19.13 32.47
CA ARG A 6 -13.31 17.94 31.77
C ARG A 6 -12.81 17.99 30.32
N VAL A 7 -11.89 17.11 29.94
CA VAL A 7 -11.57 16.88 28.52
C VAL A 7 -12.71 16.03 27.96
N LEU A 8 -13.51 16.67 27.11
CA LEU A 8 -14.62 16.06 26.38
C LEU A 8 -14.10 15.17 25.26
N SER A 9 -14.69 13.97 25.19
CA SER A 9 -15.01 13.20 23.98
C SER A 9 -14.23 13.54 22.71
N LEU A 10 -13.28 12.67 22.36
CA LEU A 10 -13.08 12.33 20.95
C LEU A 10 -13.60 10.91 20.79
N GLN A 11 -14.74 10.82 20.10
CA GLN A 11 -15.29 9.56 19.60
C GLN A 11 -14.22 8.92 18.71
N GLU A 12 -13.78 7.72 19.07
CA GLU A 12 -12.94 6.85 18.24
C GLU A 12 -13.80 6.27 17.11
N SER A 13 -14.34 7.14 16.25
CA SER A 13 -15.03 6.72 15.03
C SER A 13 -14.00 6.37 13.96
N GLU A 14 -13.90 5.07 13.70
CA GLU A 14 -13.58 4.47 12.40
C GLU A 14 -12.21 4.83 11.81
N MET A 15 -11.15 4.25 12.38
CA MET A 15 -10.01 3.89 11.53
C MET A 15 -10.40 2.67 10.70
N PRO A 16 -10.35 2.71 9.36
CA PRO A 16 -10.50 1.51 8.56
C PRO A 16 -9.38 0.54 8.96
N ASP A 17 -9.75 -0.73 9.05
CA ASP A 17 -8.98 -1.88 9.51
C ASP A 17 -7.66 -2.06 8.73
N TYR A 18 -6.66 -1.20 8.96
CA TYR A 18 -5.40 -1.18 8.22
C TYR A 18 -4.31 -2.05 8.85
N VAL A 19 -4.60 -2.72 9.97
CA VAL A 19 -3.60 -3.57 10.63
C VAL A 19 -4.19 -4.94 10.93
N ASP A 20 -4.19 -5.78 9.89
CA ASP A 20 -4.14 -7.23 10.00
C ASP A 20 -2.86 -7.61 10.76
N ARG A 21 -3.00 -7.69 12.09
CA ARG A 21 -1.93 -8.04 13.03
C ARG A 21 -1.56 -9.51 12.84
N GLY A 22 -0.70 -9.81 11.87
CA GLY A 22 0.00 -11.09 11.83
C GLY A 22 0.29 -11.70 10.45
N ARG A 23 -0.21 -11.12 9.34
CA ARG A 23 0.18 -11.55 7.98
C ARG A 23 1.27 -10.66 7.41
N PHE A 24 2.49 -10.98 7.83
CA PHE A 24 3.79 -10.62 7.27
C PHE A 24 3.80 -9.73 6.01
N ILE A 25 4.51 -8.61 6.14
CA ILE A 25 4.93 -7.52 5.22
C ILE A 25 5.39 -7.93 3.80
N LEU A 26 5.29 -9.21 3.43
CA LEU A 26 5.86 -9.80 2.22
C LEU A 26 4.86 -10.00 1.09
N ARG A 27 3.54 -9.94 1.35
CA ARG A 27 2.53 -10.22 0.33
C ARG A 27 1.85 -8.93 -0.13
N PRO A 28 1.85 -8.66 -1.44
CA PRO A 28 1.15 -7.49 -1.95
C PRO A 28 -0.36 -7.64 -1.72
N THR A 29 -0.99 -6.56 -1.29
CA THR A 29 -2.44 -6.44 -1.17
C THR A 29 -3.02 -6.24 -2.57
N LEU A 30 -3.12 -7.35 -3.33
CA LEU A 30 -3.70 -7.35 -4.66
C LEU A 30 -5.14 -7.89 -4.60
N PRO A 31 -6.05 -7.35 -5.43
CA PRO A 31 -7.34 -7.97 -5.68
C PRO A 31 -7.16 -9.42 -6.14
N THR A 32 -7.99 -10.31 -5.60
CA THR A 32 -8.04 -11.72 -6.05
C THR A 32 -8.82 -11.85 -7.35
N ASP A 33 -9.78 -10.95 -7.58
CA ASP A 33 -10.53 -10.91 -8.82
C ASP A 33 -9.66 -10.37 -9.98
N PRO A 34 -9.58 -11.09 -11.12
CA PRO A 34 -8.78 -10.66 -12.26
C PRO A 34 -9.23 -9.34 -12.88
N GLN A 35 -10.54 -9.01 -12.86
CA GLN A 35 -11.02 -7.75 -13.43
C GLN A 35 -10.61 -6.57 -12.56
N GLU A 36 -10.75 -6.69 -11.24
CA GLU A 36 -10.27 -5.67 -10.30
C GLU A 36 -8.75 -5.47 -10.37
N LEU A 37 -7.99 -6.55 -10.53
CA LEU A 37 -6.53 -6.46 -10.70
C LEU A 37 -6.16 -5.74 -12.01
N GLN A 38 -6.88 -6.03 -13.09
CA GLN A 38 -6.67 -5.35 -14.37
C GLN A 38 -7.01 -3.86 -14.26
N ALA A 39 -8.14 -3.51 -13.65
CA ALA A 39 -8.53 -2.12 -13.41
C ALA A 39 -7.54 -1.37 -12.51
N LEU A 40 -6.92 -2.05 -11.54
CA LEU A 40 -5.83 -1.49 -10.74
C LEU A 40 -4.60 -1.18 -11.61
N ARG A 41 -4.20 -2.11 -12.48
CA ARG A 41 -3.05 -1.93 -13.38
C ARG A 41 -3.27 -0.81 -14.38
N GLU A 42 -4.47 -0.68 -14.92
CA GLU A 42 -4.82 0.40 -15.86
C GLU A 42 -4.80 1.76 -15.18
N ARG A 43 -5.25 1.86 -13.92
CA ARG A 43 -5.17 3.10 -13.14
C ARG A 43 -3.72 3.51 -12.86
N ASN A 44 -2.87 2.55 -12.51
CA ASN A 44 -1.48 2.80 -12.13
C ASN A 44 -0.53 2.96 -13.32
N ASN A 45 -0.86 2.33 -14.46
CA ASN A 45 -0.04 2.31 -15.66
C ASN A 45 -0.90 2.49 -16.93
N PRO A 46 -1.55 3.67 -17.10
CA PRO A 46 -2.49 3.91 -18.20
C PRO A 46 -1.85 3.87 -19.59
N HIS A 47 -0.52 4.01 -19.65
CA HIS A 47 0.25 3.98 -20.89
C HIS A 47 0.92 2.62 -21.14
N ASN A 48 0.61 1.60 -20.33
CA ASN A 48 1.15 0.25 -20.44
C ASN A 48 2.69 0.23 -20.58
N GLN A 49 3.36 1.07 -19.80
CA GLN A 49 4.82 1.11 -19.72
C GLN A 49 5.38 -0.20 -19.15
N ALA A 50 6.65 -0.49 -19.42
CA ALA A 50 7.30 -1.68 -18.90
C ALA A 50 7.25 -1.72 -17.36
N VAL A 51 7.06 -2.92 -16.80
CA VAL A 51 6.98 -3.15 -15.35
C VAL A 51 8.04 -4.15 -14.89
N GLY A 52 8.41 -4.10 -13.61
CA GLY A 52 9.38 -5.01 -12.99
C GLY A 52 10.77 -4.40 -12.78
N HIS A 53 11.77 -5.25 -12.62
CA HIS A 53 13.11 -4.82 -12.24
C HIS A 53 13.67 -3.78 -13.23
N PHE A 54 14.29 -2.73 -12.68
CA PHE A 54 14.92 -1.65 -13.44
C PHE A 54 13.98 -0.81 -14.32
N THR A 55 12.66 -0.99 -14.21
CA THR A 55 11.68 -0.18 -14.96
C THR A 55 11.19 1.04 -14.19
N GLY A 56 11.45 1.11 -12.88
CA GLY A 56 10.84 2.11 -11.99
C GLY A 56 9.35 1.86 -11.74
N ARG A 57 8.83 0.68 -12.07
CA ARG A 57 7.41 0.31 -11.87
C ARG A 57 7.25 -1.06 -11.22
N CYS A 58 6.28 -1.17 -10.34
CA CYS A 58 5.92 -2.40 -9.65
C CYS A 58 5.44 -3.47 -10.64
N MET A 59 6.04 -4.68 -10.62
CA MET A 59 5.62 -5.80 -11.48
C MET A 59 4.19 -6.29 -11.21
N HIS A 60 3.66 -6.03 -10.01
CA HIS A 60 2.36 -6.54 -9.59
C HIS A 60 1.22 -5.61 -10.00
N CYS A 61 1.32 -4.34 -9.61
CA CYS A 61 0.25 -3.35 -9.79
C CYS A 61 0.56 -2.27 -10.83
N GLY A 62 1.78 -2.19 -11.37
CA GLY A 62 2.17 -1.19 -12.38
C GLY A 62 2.48 0.21 -11.87
N SER A 63 2.33 0.45 -10.57
CA SER A 63 2.60 1.75 -9.94
C SER A 63 4.08 2.13 -10.01
N ASP A 64 4.35 3.41 -10.22
CA ASP A 64 5.67 4.05 -10.07
C ASP A 64 5.88 4.62 -8.65
N ASP A 65 4.88 4.53 -7.77
CA ASP A 65 4.98 4.85 -6.35
C ASP A 65 5.69 3.72 -5.59
N LEU A 66 7.01 3.76 -5.71
CA LEU A 66 7.96 2.83 -5.11
C LEU A 66 8.52 3.39 -3.81
N TRP A 67 8.98 2.50 -2.93
CA TRP A 67 9.67 2.89 -1.70
C TRP A 67 10.95 3.67 -2.02
N ASP A 68 11.21 4.68 -1.20
CA ASP A 68 12.40 5.55 -1.25
C ASP A 68 13.53 5.07 -0.33
N ASP A 69 13.34 3.93 0.35
CA ASP A 69 14.30 3.33 1.26
C ASP A 69 15.49 2.70 0.50
N ASN A 70 16.70 2.89 1.03
CA ASN A 70 17.94 2.43 0.42
C ASN A 70 18.30 0.96 0.72
N LEU A 71 17.60 0.33 1.66
CA LEU A 71 17.79 -1.06 2.10
C LEU A 71 16.69 -1.99 1.59
N ALA A 72 15.50 -1.46 1.30
CA ALA A 72 14.36 -2.25 0.84
C ALA A 72 13.72 -1.67 -0.43
N TYR A 73 13.58 -2.51 -1.45
CA TYR A 73 12.84 -2.15 -2.67
C TYR A 73 11.42 -2.69 -2.58
N GLY A 74 10.41 -1.81 -2.68
CA GLY A 74 9.00 -2.17 -2.59
C GLY A 74 8.06 -1.14 -3.21
N CYS A 75 6.75 -1.33 -3.06
CA CYS A 75 5.71 -0.49 -3.64
C CYS A 75 4.72 0.01 -2.58
N ASN A 76 4.51 1.32 -2.52
CA ASN A 76 3.55 1.94 -1.60
C ASN A 76 2.10 1.64 -1.98
N SER A 77 1.79 1.50 -3.27
CA SER A 77 0.41 1.30 -3.73
C SER A 77 -0.14 -0.10 -3.46
N CYS A 78 0.71 -1.13 -3.39
CA CYS A 78 0.27 -2.51 -3.16
C CYS A 78 1.01 -3.24 -2.04
N GLY A 79 1.97 -2.59 -1.38
CA GLY A 79 2.75 -3.20 -0.29
C GLY A 79 3.68 -4.33 -0.74
N ALA A 80 3.91 -4.50 -2.06
CA ALA A 80 4.82 -5.52 -2.56
C ALA A 80 6.25 -5.23 -2.09
N LEU A 81 6.91 -6.22 -1.49
CA LEU A 81 8.37 -6.23 -1.44
C LEU A 81 8.89 -6.74 -2.78
N LEU A 82 9.67 -5.93 -3.47
CA LEU A 82 10.24 -6.20 -4.79
C LEU A 82 11.71 -6.64 -4.71
N SER A 83 12.18 -6.94 -3.50
CA SER A 83 13.61 -7.06 -3.17
C SER A 83 14.27 -8.35 -3.68
N THR A 84 13.56 -9.45 -3.90
CA THR A 84 14.14 -10.69 -4.45
C THR A 84 13.08 -11.56 -5.11
N ASN A 85 13.50 -12.38 -6.08
CA ASN A 85 12.70 -13.38 -6.80
C ASN A 85 12.55 -14.67 -5.97
#